data_AF-A0A258IQJ3-F1
#
_entry.id   AF-A0A258IQJ3-F1
#
_cell.length_a   1.000
_cell.length_b   1.000
_cell.length_c   1.000
_cell.angle_alpha   90.00
_cell.angle_beta   90.00
_cell.angle_gamma   90.00
#
_symmetry.space_group_name_H-M   'P 1'
#
loop_
_entity.id
_entity.type
_entity.pdbx_description
1 polymer ?
#
loop_
_entity_poly.entity_id
_entity_poly.type
_entity_poly.pdbx_seq_one_letter_code
_entity_poly.pdbx_strand_id
1 'polypeptide(L)'
;MLELRPNCECCDRDLPPSSDAARICTFECTFCADCAETRFFGACPNCGGDLVARPIRPASKLHRFPASLRRVVKAHTACAGLRPPEPGSAWAAPLG
;
A
#
# COMPACT_ATOMS: atom_id res chain seq x y z
N MET A 1 8.54 14.28 -7.17
CA MET A 1 8.45 12.93 -7.79
C MET A 1 7.73 12.05 -6.80
N LEU A 2 6.91 11.09 -7.27
CA LEU A 2 6.16 10.19 -6.38
C LEU A 2 7.04 9.60 -5.26
N GLU A 3 6.57 9.65 -4.02
CA GLU A 3 7.26 9.13 -2.85
C GLU A 3 7.38 7.60 -2.90
N LEU A 4 6.38 6.90 -3.47
CA LEU A 4 6.26 5.43 -3.44
C LEU A 4 6.30 4.88 -2.01
N ARG A 5 5.28 5.21 -1.21
CA ARG A 5 5.19 4.78 0.19
C ARG A 5 5.26 3.26 0.32
N PRO A 6 6.00 2.73 1.30
CA PRO A 6 6.37 1.32 1.33
C PRO A 6 5.27 0.42 1.92
N ASN A 7 4.09 0.96 2.26
CA ASN A 7 3.08 0.23 3.00
C ASN A 7 1.65 0.68 2.67
N CYS A 8 0.68 -0.15 3.01
CA CYS A 8 -0.75 0.17 2.97
C CYS A 8 -1.15 1.04 4.17
N GLU A 9 -1.79 2.19 3.92
CA GLU A 9 -2.24 3.11 4.97
C GLU A 9 -3.35 2.55 5.86
N CYS A 10 -3.97 1.43 5.47
CA CYS A 10 -5.06 0.77 6.21
C CYS A 10 -4.60 -0.41 7.07
N CYS A 11 -3.87 -1.36 6.48
CA CYS A 11 -3.50 -2.62 7.14
C CYS A 11 -1.99 -2.77 7.40
N ASP A 12 -1.21 -1.75 7.04
CA ASP A 12 0.26 -1.72 7.16
C ASP A 12 0.99 -2.86 6.43
N ARG A 13 0.36 -3.55 5.47
CA ARG A 13 1.05 -4.52 4.60
C ARG A 13 2.12 -3.82 3.77
N ASP A 14 3.26 -4.47 3.59
CA ASP A 14 4.35 -3.99 2.74
C ASP A 14 3.93 -3.90 1.26
N LEU A 15 4.30 -2.78 0.64
CA LEU A 15 4.06 -2.44 -0.76
C LEU A 15 5.35 -1.88 -1.36
N PRO A 16 6.33 -2.75 -1.69
CA PRO A 16 7.60 -2.33 -2.28
C PRO A 16 7.39 -1.55 -3.58
N PRO A 17 8.36 -0.74 -4.04
CA PRO A 17 8.21 0.08 -5.24
C PRO A 17 7.89 -0.69 -6.53
N SER A 18 8.16 -2.01 -6.54
CA SER A 18 7.82 -2.95 -7.61
C SER A 18 6.48 -3.67 -7.43
N SER A 19 5.73 -3.39 -6.36
CA SER A 19 4.46 -4.05 -6.06
C SER A 19 3.36 -3.66 -7.06
N ASP A 20 2.78 -4.68 -7.69
CA ASP A 20 1.57 -4.63 -8.52
C ASP A 20 0.27 -4.53 -7.69
N ALA A 21 0.32 -4.96 -6.44
CA ALA A 21 -0.76 -4.87 -5.47
C ALA A 21 -0.95 -3.46 -4.89
N ALA A 22 -0.08 -2.49 -5.18
CA ALA A 22 -0.22 -1.13 -4.68
C ALA A 22 -1.29 -0.36 -5.49
N ARG A 23 -2.19 0.31 -4.76
CA ARG A 23 -3.15 1.28 -5.28
C ARG A 23 -2.82 2.67 -4.74
N ILE A 24 -3.02 3.69 -5.55
CA ILE A 24 -2.67 5.07 -5.23
C ILE A 24 -3.74 6.05 -5.74
N CYS A 25 -3.95 7.14 -5.02
CA CYS A 25 -4.71 8.31 -5.53
C CYS A 25 -3.76 9.46 -5.94
N THR A 26 -4.32 10.57 -6.43
CA THR A 26 -3.54 11.77 -6.85
C THR A 26 -2.73 12.44 -5.72
N PHE A 27 -3.10 12.20 -4.46
CA PHE A 27 -2.39 12.69 -3.27
C PHE A 27 -1.45 11.65 -2.64
N GLU A 28 -1.17 10.57 -3.37
CA GLU A 28 -0.28 9.50 -2.93
C GLU A 28 -0.73 8.73 -1.69
N CYS A 29 -2.03 8.77 -1.35
CA CYS A 29 -2.58 7.84 -0.37
C CYS A 29 -2.44 6.42 -0.93
N THR A 30 -1.71 5.55 -0.21
CA THR A 30 -1.32 4.24 -0.72
C THR A 30 -2.06 3.13 0.02
N PHE A 31 -2.71 2.22 -0.71
CA PHE A 31 -3.42 1.07 -0.16
C PHE A 31 -3.07 -0.19 -0.93
N CYS A 32 -3.17 -1.37 -0.31
CA CYS A 32 -3.10 -2.62 -1.08
C CYS A 32 -4.40 -2.84 -1.87
N ALA A 33 -4.35 -3.66 -2.92
CA ALA A 33 -5.49 -4.04 -3.74
C ALA A 33 -6.66 -4.53 -2.87
N ASP A 34 -6.41 -5.45 -1.93
CA ASP A 34 -7.44 -5.96 -1.02
C ASP A 34 -8.16 -4.84 -0.25
N CYS A 35 -7.43 -3.89 0.34
CA CYS A 35 -8.05 -2.77 1.06
C CYS A 35 -8.81 -1.83 0.12
N ALA A 36 -8.21 -1.50 -1.02
CA ALA A 36 -8.85 -0.63 -2.01
C ALA A 36 -10.17 -1.22 -2.50
N GLU A 37 -10.22 -2.52 -2.77
CA GLU A 37 -11.39 -3.21 -3.33
C GLU A 37 -12.43 -3.53 -2.24
N THR A 38 -12.02 -4.13 -1.12
CA THR A 38 -12.98 -4.68 -0.13
C THR A 38 -13.43 -3.68 0.93
N ARG A 39 -12.61 -2.68 1.24
CA ARG A 39 -12.90 -1.72 2.33
C ARG A 39 -13.32 -0.35 1.81
N PHE A 40 -12.80 0.03 0.65
CA PHE A 40 -12.98 1.37 0.11
C PHE A 40 -13.66 1.40 -1.27
N PHE A 41 -13.95 0.23 -1.85
CA PHE A 41 -14.70 0.09 -3.10
C PHE A 41 -14.16 0.96 -4.25
N GLY A 42 -12.83 1.06 -4.34
CA GLY A 42 -12.13 1.84 -5.36
C GLY A 42 -12.02 3.34 -5.10
N ALA A 43 -12.62 3.88 -4.03
CA ALA A 43 -12.54 5.30 -3.70
C ALA A 43 -11.58 5.57 -2.53
N CYS A 44 -10.74 6.59 -2.63
CA CYS A 44 -9.81 6.93 -1.57
C CYS A 44 -10.56 7.50 -0.35
N PRO A 45 -10.40 6.91 0.86
CA PRO A 45 -11.10 7.39 2.06
C PRO A 45 -10.61 8.76 2.55
N ASN A 46 -9.50 9.28 2.01
CA ASN A 46 -8.92 10.57 2.41
C ASN A 46 -9.34 11.72 1.49
N CYS A 47 -9.46 11.48 0.18
CA CYS A 47 -9.71 12.53 -0.81
C CYS A 47 -10.94 12.31 -1.70
N GLY A 48 -11.61 11.15 -1.59
CA GLY A 48 -12.79 10.81 -2.38
C GLY A 48 -12.55 10.46 -3.85
N GLY A 49 -11.31 10.62 -4.35
CA GLY A 49 -10.95 10.27 -5.74
C GLY A 49 -10.59 8.80 -5.92
N ASP A 50 -10.30 8.41 -7.15
CA ASP A 50 -10.05 7.00 -7.51
C ASP A 50 -8.78 6.42 -6.89
N LEU A 51 -8.85 5.14 -6.53
CA LEU A 51 -7.71 4.29 -6.22
C LEU A 51 -7.37 3.44 -7.44
N VAL A 52 -6.28 3.80 -8.12
CA VAL A 52 -5.80 3.10 -9.33
C VAL A 52 -4.49 2.38 -9.06
N ALA A 53 -4.07 1.49 -9.97
CA ALA A 53 -2.77 0.82 -9.88
C ALA A 53 -1.63 1.85 -9.76
N ARG A 54 -0.76 1.68 -8.75
CA ARG A 54 0.40 2.55 -8.56
C ARG A 54 1.44 2.30 -9.65
N PRO A 55 1.91 3.33 -10.37
CA PRO A 55 2.99 3.16 -11.33
C PRO A 55 4.26 2.60 -10.69
N ILE A 56 4.88 1.62 -11.34
CA ILE A 56 6.13 1.00 -10.88
C ILE A 56 7.31 1.86 -11.33
N ARG A 57 8.22 2.20 -10.39
CA ARG A 57 9.51 2.80 -10.74
C ARG A 57 10.48 1.69 -11.16
N PRO A 58 11.03 1.72 -12.39
CA PRO A 58 11.99 0.72 -12.82
C PRO A 58 13.20 0.62 -11.90
N ALA A 59 13.70 -0.60 -11.68
CA ALA A 59 14.81 -0.86 -10.75
C ALA A 59 16.05 0.01 -11.04
N SER A 60 16.38 0.22 -12.33
CA SER A 60 17.50 1.05 -12.77
C SER A 60 17.39 2.53 -12.36
N LYS A 61 16.19 3.02 -12.02
CA LYS A 61 15.95 4.39 -11.57
C LYS A 61 16.01 4.54 -10.05
N LEU A 62 15.92 3.45 -9.28
CA LEU A 62 15.84 3.51 -7.81
C LEU A 62 17.12 4.04 -7.15
N HIS A 63 18.30 3.80 -7.74
CA HIS A 63 19.55 4.36 -7.21
C HIS A 63 19.55 5.89 -7.19
N ARG A 64 19.05 6.53 -8.27
CA ARG A 64 19.01 7.99 -8.40
C ARG A 64 17.74 8.59 -7.80
N PHE A 65 16.65 7.84 -7.80
CA PHE A 65 15.34 8.25 -7.34
C PHE A 65 14.77 7.18 -6.40
N PRO A 66 15.25 7.13 -5.16
CA PRO A 66 14.85 6.09 -4.21
C PRO A 66 13.36 6.20 -3.85
N ALA A 67 12.76 5.05 -3.54
CA ALA A 67 11.43 5.01 -2.94
C ALA A 67 11.51 5.46 -1.47
N SER A 68 10.39 5.92 -0.93
CA SER A 68 10.28 6.34 0.45
C SER A 68 10.41 5.15 1.40
N LEU A 69 11.15 5.35 2.49
CA LEU A 69 11.19 4.41 3.63
C LEU A 69 10.15 4.78 4.70
N ARG A 70 9.47 5.93 4.56
CA ARG A 70 8.50 6.42 5.53
C ARG A 70 7.19 5.67 5.38
N ARG A 71 6.86 4.84 6.37
CA ARG A 71 5.55 4.21 6.51
C ARG A 71 4.50 5.24 6.92
N VAL A 72 3.27 5.03 6.47
CA VAL A 72 2.10 5.83 6.86
C VAL A 72 0.96 4.87 7.19
N VAL A 73 0.35 5.01 8.36
CA VAL A 73 -0.85 4.26 8.76
C VAL A 73 -1.86 5.26 9.30
N LYS A 74 -3.12 5.13 8.90
CA LYS A 74 -4.21 6.02 9.31
C LYS A 74 -5.36 5.24 9.92
N ALA A 75 -5.97 5.83 10.95
CA ALA A 75 -7.11 5.25 11.65
C ALA A 75 -8.41 5.46 10.85
N HIS A 76 -8.57 4.74 9.74
CA HIS A 76 -9.85 4.67 9.04
C HIS A 76 -10.79 3.68 9.75
N THR A 77 -12.07 4.03 9.89
CA THR A 77 -13.06 3.15 10.52
C THR A 77 -13.15 1.78 9.83
N ALA A 78 -13.06 1.74 8.49
CA ALA A 78 -13.05 0.49 7.71
C ALA A 78 -11.80 -0.39 7.94
N CYS A 79 -10.79 0.12 8.65
CA CYS A 79 -9.55 -0.58 8.98
C CYS A 79 -9.48 -1.00 10.45
N ALA A 80 -10.53 -0.72 11.24
CA ALA A 80 -10.57 -1.08 12.66
C ALA A 80 -10.41 -2.60 12.84
N GLY A 81 -9.56 -2.99 13.80
CA GLY A 81 -9.33 -4.40 14.13
C GLY A 81 -8.35 -5.14 13.22
N LEU A 82 -7.79 -4.49 12.20
CA LEU A 82 -6.67 -5.07 11.44
C LEU A 82 -5.41 -4.96 12.28
N ARG A 83 -4.90 -6.11 12.73
CA ARG A 83 -3.54 -6.17 13.27
C ARG A 83 -2.55 -6.05 12.10
N PRO A 84 -1.51 -5.20 12.18
CA PRO A 84 -0.42 -5.24 11.21
C PRO A 84 0.08 -6.68 11.07
N PRO A 85 0.46 -7.15 9.86
CA PRO A 85 1.10 -8.45 9.74
C PRO A 85 2.36 -8.46 10.60
N GLU A 86 2.51 -9.47 11.46
CA GLU A 86 3.73 -9.66 12.25
C GLU A 86 4.93 -9.70 11.28
N PRO A 87 6.04 -8.98 11.56
CA PRO A 87 7.23 -9.05 10.72
C PRO A 87 7.69 -10.51 10.64
N GLY A 88 7.65 -11.09 9.42
CA GLY A 88 8.03 -12.48 9.16
C GLY A 88 6.87 -13.47 8.97
N SER A 89 5.60 -13.07 8.94
CA SER A 89 4.47 -14.00 8.75
C SER A 89 4.22 -14.46 7.30
N ALA A 90 4.95 -13.93 6.31
CA ALA A 90 4.74 -14.20 4.89
C ALA A 90 5.12 -15.63 4.41
N TRP A 91 5.70 -16.48 5.27
CA TRP A 91 6.14 -17.83 4.91
C TRP A 91 5.31 -18.96 5.53
N ALA A 92 4.22 -18.68 6.27
CA ALA A 92 3.35 -19.73 6.78
C ALA A 92 2.49 -20.33 5.65
N ALA A 93 3.13 -21.10 4.77
CA ALA A 93 2.47 -22.03 3.87
C ALA A 93 1.72 -23.07 4.73
N PRO A 94 0.48 -23.44 4.37
CA PRO A 94 -0.19 -24.53 5.04
C PRO A 94 0.61 -25.82 4.82
N LEU A 95 1.04 -26.46 5.91
CA LEU A 95 1.54 -27.84 5.88
C LEU A 95 0.34 -28.73 5.53
N GLY A 96 0.21 -29.06 4.25
CA GLY A 96 -0.68 -30.08 3.70
C GLY A 96 0.13 -31.11 2.95
#